data_AF-A0A961RWZ3-F1
#
_entry.id   AF-A0A961RWZ3-F1
#
_cell.length_a   1.000
_cell.length_b   1.000
_cell.length_c   1.000
_cell.angle_alpha   90.00
_cell.angle_beta   90.00
_cell.angle_gamma   90.00
#
_symmetry.space_group_name_H-M   'P 1'
#
loop_
_entity.id
_entity.type
_entity.pdbx_description
1 polymer ?
#
loop_
_entity_poly.entity_id
_entity_poly.type
_entity_poly.pdbx_seq_one_letter_code
_entity_poly.pdbx_strand_id
1 'polypeptide(L)'
;TIGNWRWAGVPFYLRTGKRLAERVSEIVIQFKPTPHNIFPDDAGKSIANRLVLRLQPGEAVSQMIMIKDPGPGGMRLREVALDMSFADSFENRSPDAYERLLLDVIRGNATLFMRRDEVVAAWKWVDPIISAWAETGQKCKKYTSGTWGPSAAIALVERDGRTWHEEETQA
;
A
#
# COMPACT_ATOMS: atom_id res chain seq x y z
N THR A 1 10.91 -5.56 10.52
CA THR A 1 10.44 -4.28 11.12
C THR A 1 11.55 -3.26 11.02
N ILE A 2 11.23 -1.97 11.11
CA ILE A 2 12.25 -0.90 11.11
C ILE A 2 12.52 -0.52 12.56
N GLY A 3 13.75 -0.79 13.02
CA GLY A 3 14.15 -0.60 14.42
C GLY A 3 14.50 0.85 14.77
N ASN A 4 13.52 1.77 14.71
CA ASN A 4 13.70 3.14 15.17
C ASN A 4 12.45 3.67 15.89
N TRP A 5 12.58 4.83 16.54
CA TRP A 5 11.50 5.43 17.34
C TRP A 5 10.24 5.75 16.52
N ARG A 6 10.41 6.14 15.25
CA ARG A 6 9.30 6.54 14.37
C ARG A 6 8.44 5.33 13.98
N TRP A 7 9.07 4.18 13.76
CA TRP A 7 8.41 2.96 13.26
C TRP A 7 8.28 1.87 14.31
N ALA A 8 8.50 2.19 15.58
CA ALA A 8 8.34 1.26 16.69
C ALA A 8 6.92 0.68 16.73
N GLY A 9 6.81 -0.65 16.60
CA GLY A 9 5.53 -1.35 16.59
C GLY A 9 4.70 -1.20 15.31
N VAL A 10 5.26 -0.61 14.24
CA VAL A 10 4.58 -0.48 12.94
C VAL A 10 5.09 -1.57 11.99
N PRO A 11 4.26 -2.56 11.62
CA PRO A 11 4.65 -3.57 10.64
C PRO A 11 4.63 -3.00 9.23
N PHE A 12 5.53 -3.51 8.39
CA PHE A 12 5.56 -3.24 6.95
C PHE A 12 5.30 -4.55 6.22
N TYR A 13 4.27 -4.57 5.39
CA TYR A 13 3.94 -5.72 4.57
C TYR A 13 4.27 -5.40 3.12
N LEU A 14 4.91 -6.34 2.43
CA LEU A 14 5.21 -6.24 1.01
C LEU A 14 4.57 -7.43 0.29
N ARG A 15 3.74 -7.14 -0.71
CA ARG A 15 3.13 -8.15 -1.57
C ARG A 15 3.47 -7.84 -3.02
N THR A 16 4.02 -8.83 -3.70
CA THR A 16 4.31 -8.79 -5.13
C THR A 16 4.00 -10.14 -5.74
N GLY A 17 3.51 -10.16 -6.98
CA GLY A 17 3.10 -11.36 -7.66
C GLY A 17 2.86 -11.14 -9.15
N LYS A 18 2.72 -12.25 -9.88
CA LYS A 18 2.31 -12.26 -11.29
C LYS A 18 0.99 -13.01 -11.40
N ARG A 19 0.20 -12.81 -12.44
CA ARG A 19 -1.12 -13.47 -12.58
C ARG A 19 -2.03 -13.25 -11.35
N LEU A 20 -1.89 -12.09 -10.70
CA LEU A 20 -2.82 -11.65 -9.66
C LEU A 20 -4.11 -11.16 -10.31
N ALA A 21 -5.11 -10.80 -9.50
CA ALA A 21 -6.40 -10.29 -9.95
C ALA A 21 -6.25 -9.09 -10.89
N GLU A 22 -5.35 -8.16 -10.58
CA GLU A 22 -5.11 -6.96 -11.37
C GLU A 22 -3.64 -6.57 -11.42
N ARG A 23 -3.30 -5.70 -12.38
CA ARG A 23 -2.03 -4.99 -12.41
C ARG A 23 -2.19 -3.74 -11.57
N VAL A 24 -1.56 -3.71 -10.40
CA VAL A 24 -1.54 -2.55 -9.51
C VAL A 24 -0.18 -2.41 -8.83
N SER A 25 0.23 -1.18 -8.60
CA SER A 25 1.35 -0.80 -7.75
C SER A 25 0.89 0.33 -6.86
N GLU A 26 0.83 0.09 -5.57
CA GLU A 26 0.29 1.06 -4.61
C GLU A 26 0.99 0.97 -3.26
N ILE A 27 0.90 2.06 -2.51
CA ILE A 27 1.33 2.15 -1.11
C ILE A 27 0.10 2.48 -0.29
N VAL A 28 -0.21 1.61 0.67
CA VAL A 28 -1.35 1.77 1.56
C VAL A 28 -0.87 2.01 2.98
N ILE A 29 -1.22 3.18 3.52
CA ILE A 29 -0.93 3.55 4.91
C ILE A 29 -2.25 3.49 5.68
N GLN A 30 -2.39 2.46 6.50
CA GLN A 30 -3.52 2.31 7.41
C GLN A 30 -3.21 3.01 8.74
N PHE A 31 -4.00 4.02 9.09
CA PHE A 31 -3.86 4.71 10.36
C PHE A 31 -4.42 3.86 11.50
N LYS A 32 -4.04 4.19 12.74
CA LYS A 32 -4.64 3.60 13.94
C LYS A 32 -6.10 4.07 14.06
N PRO A 33 -7.02 3.25 14.60
CA PRO A 33 -8.36 3.70 14.92
C PRO A 33 -8.30 4.85 15.94
N THR A 34 -9.29 5.73 15.88
CA THR A 34 -9.45 6.82 16.85
C THR A 34 -9.59 6.23 18.26
N PRO A 35 -8.72 6.57 19.22
CA PRO A 35 -8.76 5.95 20.55
C PRO A 35 -10.06 6.20 21.31
N HIS A 36 -10.70 7.34 21.07
CA HIS A 36 -11.94 7.74 21.69
C HIS A 36 -12.97 8.08 20.60
N ASN A 37 -14.03 7.29 20.51
CA ASN A 37 -15.17 7.62 19.66
C ASN A 37 -16.09 8.58 20.41
N ILE A 38 -16.23 9.81 19.93
CA ILE A 38 -17.18 10.80 20.49
C ILE A 38 -18.58 10.66 19.91
N PHE A 39 -18.74 9.80 18.89
CA PHE A 39 -20.01 9.61 18.21
C PHE A 39 -20.82 8.49 18.89
N PRO A 40 -22.17 8.61 18.91
CA PRO A 40 -23.05 7.57 19.41
C PRO A 40 -22.80 6.19 18.77
N ASP A 41 -23.14 5.10 19.47
CA ASP A 41 -22.93 3.74 18.95
C ASP A 41 -23.76 3.45 17.69
N ASP A 42 -24.88 4.14 17.49
CA ASP A 42 -25.72 4.09 16.30
C ASP A 42 -25.21 4.98 15.14
N ALA A 43 -24.14 5.74 15.35
CA ALA A 43 -23.50 6.56 14.33
C ALA A 43 -22.79 5.75 13.24
N GLY A 44 -22.61 4.45 13.45
CA GLY A 44 -21.87 3.55 12.57
C GLY A 44 -20.49 3.20 13.13
N LYS A 45 -19.88 2.18 12.53
CA LYS A 45 -18.57 1.70 12.96
C LYS A 45 -17.49 2.73 12.60
N SER A 46 -16.69 3.15 13.57
CA SER A 46 -15.51 3.97 13.31
C SER A 46 -14.48 3.16 12.52
N ILE A 47 -14.30 3.52 11.25
CA ILE A 47 -13.25 2.94 10.39
C ILE A 47 -12.01 3.82 10.53
N ALA A 48 -10.84 3.19 10.60
CA ALA A 48 -9.59 3.91 10.69
C ALA A 48 -9.21 4.47 9.32
N ASN A 49 -8.78 5.74 9.28
CA ASN A 49 -8.40 6.41 8.04
C ASN A 49 -7.34 5.62 7.25
N ARG A 50 -7.30 5.84 5.95
CA ARG A 50 -6.32 5.22 5.04
C ARG A 50 -5.82 6.24 4.03
N LEU A 51 -4.52 6.22 3.77
CA LEU A 51 -3.91 6.93 2.65
C LEU A 51 -3.46 5.90 1.62
N VAL A 52 -4.01 5.99 0.41
CA VAL A 52 -3.69 5.13 -0.73
C VAL A 52 -2.95 5.96 -1.77
N LEU A 53 -1.71 5.58 -2.05
CA LEU A 53 -0.89 6.18 -3.09
C LEU A 53 -0.80 5.18 -4.24
N ARG A 54 -1.60 5.38 -5.29
CA ARG A 54 -1.58 4.53 -6.48
C ARG A 54 -0.50 5.04 -7.43
N LEU A 55 0.49 4.18 -7.70
CA LEU A 55 1.64 4.50 -8.56
C LEU A 55 1.41 4.08 -10.01
N GLN A 56 0.66 3.00 -10.24
CA GLN A 56 0.24 2.57 -11.59
C GLN A 56 -0.78 1.43 -11.48
N PRO A 57 -1.68 1.27 -12.46
CA PRO A 57 -2.09 2.28 -13.46
C PRO A 57 -2.94 3.37 -12.82
N GLY A 58 -3.10 4.53 -13.47
CA GLY A 58 -3.94 5.61 -12.97
C GLY A 58 -3.39 6.22 -11.70
N GLU A 59 -2.30 6.98 -11.83
CA GLU A 59 -1.63 7.66 -10.73
C GLU A 59 -2.64 8.50 -9.95
N ALA A 60 -2.78 8.21 -8.66
CA ALA A 60 -3.76 8.86 -7.81
C ALA A 60 -3.31 8.86 -6.35
N VAL A 61 -3.78 9.87 -5.62
CA VAL A 61 -3.69 9.93 -4.16
C VAL A 61 -5.11 9.97 -3.61
N SER A 62 -5.45 8.99 -2.78
CA SER A 62 -6.75 8.89 -2.12
C SER A 62 -6.58 8.89 -0.62
N GLN A 63 -7.27 9.80 0.06
CA GLN A 63 -7.36 9.82 1.51
C GLN A 63 -8.77 9.42 1.93
N MET A 64 -8.91 8.20 2.48
CA MET A 64 -10.15 7.69 3.05
C MET A 64 -10.32 8.26 4.46
N ILE A 65 -11.46 8.93 4.68
CA ILE A 65 -11.84 9.52 5.96
C ILE A 65 -13.31 9.27 6.27
N MET A 66 -13.65 9.32 7.55
CA MET A 66 -15.04 9.31 8.00
C MET A 66 -15.61 10.73 7.95
N ILE A 67 -16.75 10.90 7.29
CA ILE A 67 -17.53 12.14 7.30
C ILE A 67 -18.95 11.88 7.80
N LYS A 68 -19.63 12.94 8.25
CA LYS A 68 -21.06 12.88 8.53
C LYS A 68 -21.85 12.70 7.24
N ASP A 69 -22.76 11.74 7.24
CA ASP A 69 -23.70 11.53 6.15
C ASP A 69 -24.71 12.71 6.08
N PRO A 70 -24.78 13.46 4.97
CA PRO A 70 -25.70 14.58 4.84
C PRO A 70 -27.15 14.09 4.75
N GLY A 71 -28.02 14.54 5.66
CA GLY A 71 -29.46 14.32 5.54
C GLY A 71 -30.23 14.36 6.85
N PRO A 72 -31.58 14.34 6.78
CA PRO A 72 -32.44 14.22 7.94
C PRO A 72 -32.38 12.77 8.46
N GLY A 73 -31.52 12.50 9.44
CA GLY A 73 -31.44 11.15 10.03
C GLY A 73 -30.33 10.96 11.06
N GLY A 74 -30.10 11.96 11.92
CA GLY A 74 -29.16 11.85 13.03
C GLY A 74 -27.67 11.96 12.65
N MET A 75 -26.80 11.44 13.52
CA MET A 75 -25.35 11.51 13.39
C MET A 75 -24.80 10.21 12.79
N ARG A 76 -25.05 9.95 11.50
CA ARG A 76 -24.49 8.78 10.81
C ARG A 76 -23.17 9.14 10.14
N LEU A 77 -22.20 8.25 10.21
CA LEU A 77 -20.89 8.40 9.59
C LEU A 77 -20.76 7.46 8.40
N ARG A 78 -20.10 7.93 7.35
CA ARG A 78 -19.71 7.12 6.21
C ARG A 78 -18.27 7.40 5.83
N GLU A 79 -17.57 6.38 5.34
CA GLU A 79 -16.25 6.52 4.76
C GLU A 79 -16.37 7.15 3.37
N VAL A 80 -15.57 8.17 3.10
CA VAL A 80 -15.50 8.84 1.80
C VAL A 80 -14.05 9.02 1.41
N ALA A 81 -13.79 8.83 0.11
CA ALA A 81 -12.51 9.07 -0.52
C ALA A 81 -12.36 10.55 -0.88
N LEU A 82 -11.27 11.17 -0.44
CA LEU A 82 -10.78 12.43 -0.99
C LEU A 82 -9.72 12.11 -2.03
N ASP A 83 -10.11 12.19 -3.31
CA ASP A 83 -9.30 11.73 -4.42
C ASP A 83 -8.66 12.88 -5.20
N MET A 84 -7.40 12.70 -5.56
CA MET A 84 -6.70 13.49 -6.57
C MET A 84 -6.12 12.54 -7.61
N SER A 85 -6.72 12.56 -8.80
CA SER A 85 -6.23 11.85 -9.98
C SER A 85 -5.25 12.75 -10.74
N PHE A 86 -4.05 12.24 -11.02
CA PHE A 86 -3.05 13.00 -11.79
C PHE A 86 -3.48 13.21 -13.23
N ALA A 87 -4.20 12.25 -13.82
CA ALA A 87 -4.72 12.35 -15.18
C ALA A 87 -5.71 13.51 -15.33
N ASP A 88 -6.52 13.76 -14.29
CA ASP A 88 -7.51 14.85 -14.30
C ASP A 88 -6.91 16.19 -13.88
N SER A 89 -5.83 16.17 -13.08
CA SER A 89 -5.22 17.38 -12.51
C SER A 89 -4.12 18.00 -13.39
N PHE A 90 -3.53 17.23 -14.30
CA PHE A 90 -2.41 17.68 -15.14
C PHE A 90 -2.65 17.32 -16.61
N GLU A 91 -2.77 18.34 -17.46
CA GLU A 91 -2.92 18.17 -18.92
C GLU A 91 -1.62 17.74 -19.62
N ASN A 92 -0.48 17.88 -18.97
CA ASN A 92 0.83 17.62 -19.55
C ASN A 92 1.22 16.14 -19.47
N ARG A 93 1.84 15.65 -20.54
CA ARG A 93 2.45 14.32 -20.57
C ARG A 93 3.47 14.18 -19.43
N SER A 94 3.26 13.17 -18.58
CA SER A 94 4.28 12.75 -17.62
C SER A 94 5.46 12.11 -18.37
N PRO A 95 6.71 12.53 -18.10
CA PRO A 95 7.88 11.94 -18.74
C PRO A 95 7.99 10.46 -18.36
N ASP A 96 8.46 9.65 -19.29
CA ASP A 96 8.73 8.24 -18.99
C ASP A 96 9.82 8.11 -17.90
N ALA A 97 9.82 7.00 -17.16
CA ALA A 97 10.80 6.76 -16.11
C ALA A 97 12.24 6.88 -16.63
N TYR A 98 12.55 6.34 -17.81
CA TYR A 98 13.89 6.45 -18.37
C TYR A 98 14.22 7.86 -18.86
N GLU A 99 13.25 8.58 -19.43
CA GLU A 99 13.42 9.98 -19.84
C GLU A 99 13.81 10.85 -18.63
N ARG A 100 13.09 10.66 -17.51
CA ARG A 100 13.38 11.35 -16.25
C ARG A 100 14.77 11.03 -15.72
N LEU A 101 15.14 9.75 -15.65
CA LEU A 101 16.43 9.32 -15.13
C LEU A 101 17.60 9.81 -15.99
N LEU A 102 17.49 9.77 -17.32
CA LEU A 102 18.51 10.28 -18.23
C LEU A 102 18.73 11.79 -18.05
N LEU A 103 17.63 12.55 -17.91
CA LEU A 103 17.72 13.99 -17.64
C LEU A 103 18.40 14.29 -16.30
N ASP A 104 18.13 13.48 -15.28
CA ASP A 104 18.77 13.63 -13.97
C ASP A 104 20.29 13.32 -14.03
N VAL A 105 20.74 12.36 -14.84
CA VAL A 105 22.17 12.13 -15.10
C VAL A 105 22.81 13.36 -15.74
N ILE A 106 22.19 13.93 -16.77
CA ILE A 106 22.71 15.12 -17.47
C ILE A 106 22.80 16.31 -16.50
N ARG A 107 21.85 16.42 -15.56
CA ARG A 107 21.83 17.46 -14.52
C ARG A 107 22.74 17.16 -13.33
N GLY A 108 23.41 16.01 -13.29
CA GLY A 108 24.23 15.59 -12.15
C GLY A 108 23.42 15.33 -10.87
N ASN A 109 22.12 15.03 -10.99
CA ASN A 109 21.23 14.76 -9.86
C ASN A 109 21.14 13.25 -9.59
N ALA A 110 21.76 12.80 -8.48
CA ALA A 110 21.78 11.39 -8.09
C ALA A 110 20.59 10.94 -7.21
N THR A 111 19.59 11.80 -6.97
CA THR A 111 18.53 11.54 -5.96
C THR A 111 17.69 10.30 -6.24
N LEU A 112 17.46 9.96 -7.51
CA LEU A 112 16.66 8.78 -7.92
C LEU A 112 17.52 7.55 -8.24
N PHE A 113 18.81 7.60 -7.95
CA PHE A 113 19.74 6.48 -8.17
C PHE A 113 20.07 5.81 -6.85
N MET A 114 20.04 4.49 -6.85
CA MET A 114 20.42 3.69 -5.69
C MET A 114 21.90 3.90 -5.37
N ARG A 115 22.20 4.27 -4.14
CA ARG A 115 23.58 4.35 -3.66
C ARG A 115 24.14 2.95 -3.37
N ARG A 116 25.47 2.83 -3.38
CA ARG A 116 26.16 1.56 -3.10
C ARG A 116 25.77 0.97 -1.74
N ASP A 117 25.73 1.79 -0.71
CA ASP A 117 25.37 1.37 0.65
C ASP A 117 23.91 0.90 0.76
N GLU A 118 22.99 1.54 0.03
CA GLU A 118 21.58 1.12 -0.05
C GLU A 118 21.45 -0.25 -0.73
N VAL A 119 22.16 -0.49 -1.84
CA VAL A 119 22.16 -1.79 -2.52
C VAL A 119 22.70 -2.89 -1.61
N VAL A 120 23.80 -2.63 -0.90
CA VAL A 120 24.36 -3.59 0.06
C VAL A 120 23.38 -3.88 1.20
N ALA A 121 22.69 -2.87 1.71
CA ALA A 121 21.68 -3.06 2.76
C ALA A 121 20.48 -3.87 2.28
N ALA A 122 20.01 -3.67 1.05
CA ALA A 122 18.94 -4.45 0.44
C ALA A 122 19.32 -5.93 0.33
N TRP A 123 20.52 -6.24 -0.16
CA TRP A 123 21.01 -7.62 -0.25
C TRP A 123 21.16 -8.30 1.11
N LYS A 124 21.69 -7.58 2.12
CA LYS A 124 21.74 -8.09 3.51
C LYS A 124 20.39 -8.52 4.06
N TRP A 125 19.30 -7.93 3.59
CA TRP A 125 17.94 -8.30 4.00
C TRP A 125 17.37 -9.47 3.18
N VAL A 126 17.64 -9.51 1.87
CA VAL A 126 17.10 -10.54 0.95
C VAL A 126 17.86 -11.86 1.05
N ASP A 127 19.19 -11.84 1.16
CA ASP A 127 20.03 -13.04 1.13
C ASP A 127 19.61 -14.10 2.18
N PRO A 128 19.38 -13.76 3.46
CA PRO A 128 18.95 -14.75 4.45
C PRO A 128 17.62 -15.42 4.12
N ILE A 129 16.71 -14.71 3.45
CA ILE A 129 15.40 -15.25 3.03
C ILE A 129 15.61 -16.30 1.94
N ILE A 130 16.46 -16.00 0.95
CA ILE A 130 16.80 -16.91 -0.15
C ILE A 130 17.50 -18.16 0.40
N SER A 131 18.50 -17.98 1.27
CA SER A 131 19.21 -19.09 1.93
C SER A 131 18.27 -19.98 2.72
N ALA A 132 17.38 -19.40 3.53
CA ALA A 132 16.40 -20.16 4.30
C ALA A 132 15.46 -20.99 3.40
N TRP A 133 15.03 -20.47 2.25
CA TRP A 133 14.22 -21.25 1.29
C TRP A 133 14.99 -22.41 0.68
N ALA A 134 16.27 -22.23 0.39
CA ALA A 134 17.14 -23.28 -0.15
C ALA A 134 17.39 -24.39 0.88
N GLU A 135 17.67 -24.03 2.14
CA GLU A 135 17.93 -24.97 3.23
C GLU A 135 16.69 -25.78 3.64
N THR A 136 15.53 -25.12 3.74
CA THR A 136 14.28 -25.77 4.16
C THR A 136 13.60 -26.56 3.04
N GLY A 137 14.00 -26.35 1.79
CA GLY A 137 13.29 -26.90 0.63
C GLY A 137 11.84 -26.43 0.54
N GLN A 138 11.52 -25.26 1.10
CA GLN A 138 10.16 -24.75 1.16
C GLN A 138 9.61 -24.51 -0.25
N LYS A 139 8.59 -25.28 -0.64
CA LYS A 139 7.93 -25.12 -1.94
C LYS A 139 7.05 -23.88 -1.98
N CYS A 140 7.01 -23.21 -3.14
CA CYS A 140 6.09 -22.12 -3.40
C CYS A 140 4.64 -22.56 -3.20
N LYS A 141 3.88 -21.76 -2.45
CA LYS A 141 2.44 -21.96 -2.29
C LYS A 141 1.74 -21.63 -3.61
N LYS A 142 0.88 -22.53 -4.06
CA LYS A 142 0.07 -22.33 -5.28
C LYS A 142 -1.14 -21.46 -4.96
N TYR A 143 -1.62 -20.76 -5.98
CA TYR A 143 -2.87 -20.01 -5.97
C TYR A 143 -3.45 -20.01 -7.38
N THR A 144 -4.76 -19.74 -7.47
CA THR A 144 -5.46 -19.67 -8.75
C THR A 144 -5.09 -18.37 -9.47
N SER A 145 -4.76 -18.44 -10.76
CA SER A 145 -4.50 -17.26 -11.57
C SER A 145 -5.71 -16.31 -11.54
N GLY A 146 -5.46 -15.00 -11.43
CA GLY A 146 -6.51 -13.99 -11.29
C GLY A 146 -7.02 -13.79 -9.86
N THR A 147 -6.37 -14.40 -8.86
CA THR A 147 -6.66 -14.15 -7.43
C THR A 147 -5.56 -13.33 -6.78
N TRP A 148 -5.78 -12.84 -5.55
CA TRP A 148 -4.82 -12.03 -4.79
C TRP A 148 -3.67 -12.80 -4.12
N GLY A 149 -3.43 -14.04 -4.57
CA GLY A 149 -2.37 -14.90 -4.09
C GLY A 149 -2.88 -16.05 -3.20
N PRO A 150 -1.97 -16.78 -2.53
CA PRO A 150 -2.35 -17.90 -1.69
C PRO A 150 -2.98 -17.43 -0.37
N SER A 151 -3.85 -18.26 0.24
CA SER A 151 -4.44 -17.98 1.55
C SER A 151 -3.41 -17.69 2.65
N ALA A 152 -2.20 -18.24 2.53
CA ALA A 152 -1.09 -17.95 3.43
C ALA A 152 -0.66 -16.47 3.44
N ALA A 153 -0.85 -15.74 2.32
CA ALA A 153 -0.56 -14.31 2.25
C ALA A 153 -1.60 -13.47 3.01
N ILE A 154 -2.87 -13.90 3.01
CA ILE A 154 -3.95 -13.29 3.80
C ILE A 154 -3.68 -13.53 5.29
N ALA A 155 -3.44 -14.79 5.66
CA ALA A 155 -3.17 -15.19 7.04
C ALA A 155 -1.93 -14.51 7.65
N LEU A 156 -0.97 -14.05 6.84
CA LEU A 156 0.21 -13.32 7.31
C LEU A 156 -0.18 -12.01 8.03
N VAL A 157 -1.13 -11.27 7.46
CA VAL A 157 -1.52 -9.93 7.92
C VAL A 157 -2.63 -10.04 8.98
N GLU A 158 -3.50 -11.04 8.86
CA GLU A 158 -4.55 -11.34 9.84
C GLU A 158 -4.02 -11.73 11.22
N ARG A 159 -2.82 -12.33 11.29
CA ARG A 159 -2.13 -12.62 12.57
C ARG A 159 -1.95 -11.38 13.43
N ASP A 160 -1.81 -10.22 12.79
CA ASP A 160 -1.68 -8.95 13.47
C ASP A 160 -3.01 -8.17 13.48
N GLY A 161 -4.15 -8.83 13.24
CA GLY A 161 -5.49 -8.24 13.23
C GLY A 161 -5.74 -7.26 12.08
N ARG A 162 -5.07 -7.45 10.94
CA ARG A 162 -5.11 -6.55 9.78
C ARG A 162 -5.56 -7.31 8.53
N THR A 163 -6.04 -6.57 7.53
CA THR A 163 -6.44 -7.12 6.24
C THR A 163 -5.76 -6.37 5.10
N TRP A 164 -5.57 -7.03 3.96
CA TRP A 164 -5.07 -6.38 2.76
C TRP A 164 -6.09 -5.36 2.24
N HIS A 165 -5.58 -4.29 1.63
CA HIS A 165 -6.40 -3.46 0.75
C HIS A 165 -6.53 -4.19 -0.58
N GLU A 166 -7.74 -4.62 -0.87
CA GLU A 166 -8.13 -5.21 -2.14
C GLU A 166 -9.38 -4.44 -2.53
N GLU A 167 -9.35 -3.75 -3.67
CA GLU A 167 -10.56 -3.14 -4.19
C GLU A 167 -11.50 -4.29 -4.59
N GLU A 168 -12.67 -4.36 -3.97
CA GLU A 168 -13.76 -5.15 -4.54
C GLU A 168 -14.09 -4.49 -5.87
N THR A 169 -13.64 -5.08 -6.98
CA THR A 169 -14.15 -4.73 -8.30
C THR A 169 -15.65 -4.94 -8.22
N GLN A 170 -16.40 -3.84 -8.10
CA GLN A 170 -17.84 -3.86 -8.29
C GLN A 170 -18.05 -4.38 -9.72
N ALA A 171 -18.60 -5.59 -9.80
CA ALA A 171 -18.98 -6.24 -11.04
C ALA A 171 -20.15 -5.50 -11.69
#